data_AF-A0A2W4LZX8-F1
#
_entry.id   AF-A0A2W4LZX8-F1
#
_cell.length_a   1.000
_cell.length_b   1.000
_cell.length_c   1.000
_cell.angle_alpha   90.00
_cell.angle_beta   90.00
_cell.angle_gamma   90.00
#
_symmetry.space_group_name_H-M   'P 1'
#
loop_
_entity.id
_entity.type
_entity.pdbx_description
1 polymer ?
#
loop_
_entity_poly.entity_id
_entity_poly.type
_entity_poly.pdbx_seq_one_letter_code
_entity_poly.pdbx_strand_id
1 'polypeptide(L)'
;TALYALYVRIDTYGFTVQRVWAAIVTVAAFIYSVGYAVAAWRGAAWMGGMSRVNVATALALIAVIALTQTPVLSPQRIAANSQFAMALRTDDARESPDPAQAVRAHGTPLHYLRFDAGRYGMARLEQLAALESHPRAEQIRQAARRMLEQRTRWERLPTGDMEGALANLEIFPSGRTLDPGLHALLATELRQPELARLMPAMGADGGLQSGKLAGVYVDLDADDEEEFVLIGGLRAFAYRRDGTTWSRIGAMSARFSPKSLQPRPHLERGEFAAEAPRWRDLTVGDLKYRFEN
;
A
#
# COMPACT_ATOMS: atom_id res chain seq x y z
N THR A 1 29.94 -3.07 -10.56
CA THR A 1 28.50 -3.27 -10.82
C THR A 1 27.64 -3.13 -9.56
N ALA A 2 27.99 -3.77 -8.42
CA ALA A 2 27.21 -3.67 -7.17
C ALA A 2 27.16 -2.26 -6.52
N LEU A 3 28.30 -1.57 -6.40
CA LEU A 3 28.38 -0.18 -5.90
C LEU A 3 27.55 0.79 -6.74
N TYR A 4 27.64 0.67 -8.07
CA TYR A 4 26.90 1.50 -9.00
C TYR A 4 25.38 1.23 -8.93
N ALA A 5 24.96 -0.03 -8.88
CA ALA A 5 23.54 -0.38 -8.74
C ALA A 5 22.94 0.13 -7.42
N LEU A 6 23.72 0.07 -6.32
CA LEU A 6 23.31 0.61 -5.03
C LEU A 6 23.21 2.15 -5.08
N TYR A 7 24.20 2.81 -5.70
CA TYR A 7 24.21 4.26 -5.88
C TYR A 7 22.97 4.74 -6.64
N VAL A 8 22.67 4.14 -7.80
CA VAL A 8 21.49 4.50 -8.61
C VAL A 8 20.20 4.33 -7.80
N ARG A 9 20.06 3.26 -7.00
CA ARG A 9 18.88 3.06 -6.14
C ARG A 9 18.78 4.10 -5.04
N ILE A 10 19.89 4.51 -4.43
CA ILE A 10 19.90 5.54 -3.39
C ILE A 10 19.56 6.90 -3.98
N ASP A 11 20.13 7.23 -5.14
CA ASP A 11 19.88 8.50 -5.82
C ASP A 11 18.40 8.62 -6.24
N THR A 12 17.86 7.53 -6.80
CA THR A 12 16.49 7.52 -7.32
C THR A 12 15.44 7.44 -6.19
N TYR A 13 15.67 6.62 -5.17
CA TYR A 13 14.64 6.23 -4.17
C TYR A 13 14.98 6.61 -2.73
N GLY A 14 16.10 7.28 -2.52
CA GLY A 14 16.63 7.59 -1.20
C GLY A 14 17.13 6.37 -0.42
N PHE A 15 17.61 6.63 0.79
CA PHE A 15 18.01 5.59 1.73
C PHE A 15 16.80 4.93 2.39
N THR A 16 16.90 3.61 2.54
CA THR A 16 16.14 2.82 3.52
C THR A 16 17.13 2.19 4.49
N VAL A 17 16.66 1.72 5.65
CA VAL A 17 17.50 0.99 6.62
C VAL A 17 18.25 -0.16 5.96
N GLN A 18 17.59 -0.91 5.07
CA GLN A 18 18.23 -2.01 4.33
C GLN A 18 19.33 -1.52 3.40
N ARG A 19 19.13 -0.41 2.69
CA ARG A 19 20.15 0.17 1.79
C ARG A 19 21.34 0.75 2.56
N VAL A 20 21.11 1.28 3.77
CA VAL A 20 22.20 1.70 4.66
C VAL A 20 23.07 0.50 5.04
N TRP A 21 22.46 -0.62 5.47
CA TRP A 21 23.20 -1.85 5.74
C TRP A 21 23.90 -2.42 4.51
N ALA A 22 23.23 -2.41 3.35
CA ALA A 22 23.84 -2.81 2.09
C ALA A 22 25.07 -1.95 1.75
N ALA A 23 25.03 -0.63 2.00
CA ALA A 23 26.17 0.26 1.81
C ALA A 23 27.33 -0.10 2.74
N ILE A 24 27.07 -0.34 4.02
CA ILE A 24 28.09 -0.76 4.99
C ILE A 24 28.78 -2.06 4.54
N VAL A 25 28.00 -3.08 4.19
CA VAL A 25 28.51 -4.38 3.71
C VAL A 25 29.29 -4.21 2.41
N THR A 26 28.80 -3.39 1.48
CA THR A 26 29.47 -3.14 0.20
C THR A 26 30.82 -2.45 0.40
N VAL A 27 30.89 -1.45 1.28
CA VAL A 27 32.15 -0.78 1.63
C VAL A 27 33.12 -1.76 2.29
N ALA A 28 32.66 -2.60 3.23
CA ALA A 28 33.50 -3.61 3.85
C ALA A 28 34.05 -4.62 2.84
N ALA A 29 33.20 -5.14 1.94
CA ALA A 29 33.61 -6.04 0.87
C ALA A 29 34.62 -5.38 -0.09
N PHE A 30 34.46 -4.08 -0.37
CA PHE A 30 35.41 -3.31 -1.15
C PHE A 30 36.76 -3.18 -0.45
N ILE A 31 36.78 -2.86 0.86
CA ILE A 31 38.01 -2.80 1.67
C ILE A 31 38.73 -4.15 1.65
N TYR A 32 38.02 -5.26 1.85
CA TYR A 32 38.60 -6.60 1.74
C TYR A 32 39.18 -6.86 0.35
N SER A 33 38.42 -6.56 -0.71
CA SER A 33 38.84 -6.82 -2.09
C SER A 33 40.13 -6.05 -2.44
N VAL A 34 40.17 -4.75 -2.13
CA VAL A 34 41.34 -3.90 -2.39
C VAL A 34 42.48 -4.28 -1.47
N GLY A 35 42.23 -4.46 -0.16
CA GLY A 35 43.25 -4.79 0.81
C GLY A 35 43.94 -6.12 0.51
N TYR A 36 43.18 -7.14 0.09
CA TYR A 36 43.74 -8.42 -0.31
C TYR A 36 44.46 -8.35 -1.65
N ALA A 37 43.95 -7.62 -2.64
CA ALA A 37 44.66 -7.40 -3.90
C ALA A 37 46.03 -6.74 -3.67
N VAL A 38 46.08 -5.72 -2.80
CA VAL A 38 47.30 -5.02 -2.42
C VAL A 38 48.26 -5.92 -1.63
N ALA A 39 47.74 -6.76 -0.72
CA ALA A 39 48.55 -7.70 0.04
C ALA A 39 49.14 -8.80 -0.85
N ALA A 40 48.37 -9.31 -1.80
CA ALA A 40 48.81 -10.31 -2.78
C ALA A 40 49.89 -9.75 -3.72
N TRP A 41 49.77 -8.48 -4.11
CA TRP A 41 50.77 -7.84 -4.99
C TRP A 41 52.13 -7.61 -4.29
N ARG A 42 52.17 -7.55 -2.96
CA ARG A 42 53.40 -7.31 -2.17
C ARG A 42 54.29 -8.54 -1.95
N GLY A 43 54.01 -9.68 -2.57
CA GLY A 43 54.93 -10.84 -2.61
C GLY A 43 55.03 -11.61 -1.28
N ALA A 44 56.23 -12.06 -0.91
CA ALA A 44 56.50 -13.16 0.04
C ALA A 44 55.81 -13.10 1.43
N ALA A 45 55.35 -11.93 1.88
CA ALA A 45 54.61 -11.74 3.14
C ALA A 45 53.09 -11.63 2.97
N TRP A 46 52.53 -12.09 1.84
CA TRP A 46 51.11 -11.91 1.48
C TRP A 46 50.13 -12.37 2.58
N MET A 47 50.38 -13.50 3.24
CA MET A 47 49.57 -13.97 4.38
C MET A 47 49.59 -13.01 5.57
N GLY A 48 50.75 -12.44 5.90
CA GLY A 48 50.87 -11.44 6.97
C GLY A 48 50.15 -10.13 6.61
N GLY A 49 50.20 -9.72 5.34
CA GLY A 49 49.43 -8.60 4.82
C GLY A 49 47.91 -8.81 4.93
N MET A 50 47.42 -9.98 4.51
CA MET A 50 46.00 -10.34 4.60
C MET A 50 45.50 -10.39 6.05
N SER A 51 46.29 -10.95 6.97
CA SER A 51 45.97 -10.97 8.40
C SER A 51 45.76 -9.56 8.97
N ARG A 52 46.65 -8.61 8.65
CA ARG A 52 46.51 -7.21 9.08
C ARG A 52 45.27 -6.54 8.51
N VAL A 53 44.98 -6.75 7.22
CA VAL A 53 43.77 -6.23 6.58
C VAL A 53 42.52 -6.79 7.26
N ASN A 54 42.50 -8.07 7.59
CA ASN A 54 41.37 -8.71 8.26
C ASN A 54 41.13 -8.13 9.66
N VAL A 55 42.17 -8.02 10.49
CA VAL A 55 42.07 -7.44 11.84
C VAL A 55 41.63 -5.97 11.77
N ALA A 56 42.24 -5.16 10.90
CA ALA A 56 41.89 -3.76 10.74
C ALA A 56 40.44 -3.58 10.27
N THR A 57 40.00 -4.37 9.29
CA THR A 57 38.63 -4.31 8.76
C THR A 57 37.61 -4.80 9.78
N ALA A 58 37.92 -5.85 10.57
CA ALA A 58 37.07 -6.32 11.65
C ALA A 58 36.90 -5.26 12.75
N LEU A 59 37.99 -4.62 13.19
CA LEU A 59 37.92 -3.53 14.17
C LEU A 59 37.13 -2.34 13.64
N ALA A 60 37.34 -1.96 12.37
CA ALA A 60 36.55 -0.90 11.73
C ALA A 60 35.06 -1.25 11.66
N LEU A 61 34.71 -2.49 11.31
CA LEU A 61 33.33 -2.97 11.30
C LEU A 61 32.69 -2.95 12.68
N ILE A 62 33.41 -3.39 13.72
CA ILE A 62 32.93 -3.32 15.10
C ILE A 62 32.66 -1.86 15.50
N ALA A 63 33.58 -0.95 15.18
CA ALA A 63 33.40 0.47 15.45
C ALA A 63 32.19 1.05 14.71
N VAL A 64 32.00 0.72 13.42
CA VAL A 64 30.84 1.14 12.62
C VAL A 64 29.55 0.59 13.22
N ILE A 65 29.50 -0.70 13.56
CA ILE A 65 28.31 -1.31 14.18
C ILE A 65 28.00 -0.65 15.52
N ALA A 66 29.00 -0.41 16.37
CA ALA A 66 28.81 0.32 17.63
C ALA A 66 28.25 1.73 17.37
N LEU A 67 28.79 2.45 16.39
CA LEU A 67 28.28 3.77 15.99
C LEU A 67 26.83 3.70 15.47
N THR A 68 26.41 2.63 14.79
CA THR A 68 25.02 2.49 14.32
C THR A 68 24.01 2.34 15.47
N GLN A 69 24.46 1.91 16.65
CA GLN A 69 23.62 1.88 17.86
C GLN A 69 23.46 3.26 18.50
N THR A 70 24.22 4.26 18.04
CA THR A 70 24.15 5.63 18.54
C THR A 70 23.27 6.52 17.65
N PRO A 71 22.77 7.65 18.16
CA PRO A 71 22.13 8.67 17.34
C PRO A 71 23.03 9.29 16.27
N VAL A 72 24.34 9.02 16.26
CA VAL A 72 25.29 9.58 15.26
C VAL A 72 25.23 8.82 13.94
N LEU A 73 25.19 7.48 13.95
CA LEU A 73 25.18 6.67 12.73
C LEU A 73 23.95 5.75 12.63
N SER A 74 22.90 6.02 13.40
CA SER A 74 21.65 5.24 13.33
C SER A 74 21.11 5.13 11.90
N PRO A 75 20.99 3.91 11.33
CA PRO A 75 20.44 3.68 10.00
C PRO A 75 19.00 4.18 9.84
N GLN A 76 18.20 4.09 10.91
CA GLN A 76 16.84 4.61 10.94
C GLN A 76 16.79 6.12 10.75
N ARG A 77 17.74 6.86 11.35
CA ARG A 77 17.83 8.32 11.21
C ARG A 77 18.23 8.73 9.80
N ILE A 78 19.20 8.03 9.20
CA ILE A 78 19.65 8.27 7.83
C ILE A 78 18.49 8.02 6.86
N ALA A 79 17.80 6.88 7.01
CA ALA A 79 16.64 6.53 6.19
C ALA A 79 15.51 7.55 6.35
N ALA A 80 15.15 7.93 7.59
CA ALA A 80 14.10 8.92 7.85
C ALA A 80 14.40 10.27 7.20
N ASN A 81 15.62 10.78 7.33
CA ASN A 81 16.01 12.05 6.71
C ASN A 81 15.95 11.99 5.17
N SER A 82 16.38 10.86 4.59
CA SER A 82 16.33 10.67 3.15
C SER A 82 14.90 10.57 2.63
N GLN A 83 14.02 9.86 3.34
CA GLN A 83 12.61 9.72 2.94
C GLN A 83 11.83 11.02 3.16
N PHE A 84 12.14 11.79 4.21
CA PHE A 84 11.63 13.15 4.39
C PHE A 84 11.97 14.04 3.18
N ALA A 85 13.23 14.04 2.75
CA ALA A 85 13.64 14.79 1.55
C ALA A 85 12.93 14.29 0.29
N MET A 86 12.66 12.99 0.19
CA MET A 86 11.93 12.42 -0.95
C MET A 86 10.46 12.81 -0.96
N ALA A 87 9.80 12.86 0.20
CA ALA A 87 8.43 13.34 0.36
C ALA A 87 8.28 14.81 -0.06
N LEU A 88 9.30 15.65 0.15
CA LEU A 88 9.28 17.04 -0.30
C LEU A 88 9.45 17.17 -1.83
N ARG A 89 10.08 16.20 -2.49
CA ARG A 89 10.40 16.25 -3.92
C ARG A 89 9.38 15.55 -4.80
N THR A 90 8.73 14.50 -4.31
CA THR A 90 7.84 13.64 -5.10
C THR A 90 6.38 13.93 -4.80
N ASP A 91 5.48 13.77 -5.77
CA ASP A 91 4.04 13.70 -5.47
C ASP A 91 3.75 12.31 -4.86
N ASP A 92 2.94 12.25 -3.80
CA ASP A 92 2.62 11.02 -3.05
C ASP A 92 2.07 9.86 -3.92
N ALA A 93 1.75 10.13 -5.19
CA ALA A 93 1.27 9.18 -6.18
C ALA A 93 2.36 8.29 -6.81
N ARG A 94 3.65 8.58 -6.61
CA ARG A 94 4.71 7.66 -7.07
C ARG A 94 4.90 6.54 -6.06
N GLU A 95 4.31 5.40 -6.35
CA GLU A 95 4.79 4.14 -5.81
C GLU A 95 6.26 3.98 -6.24
N SER A 96 7.11 3.61 -5.29
CA SER A 96 8.51 3.30 -5.53
C SER A 96 8.55 2.05 -6.41
N PRO A 97 9.03 2.13 -7.66
CA PRO A 97 9.13 0.99 -8.59
C PRO A 97 10.08 -0.10 -8.12
N ASP A 98 10.72 0.03 -6.94
CA ASP A 98 11.56 -1.01 -6.37
C ASP A 98 10.67 -2.18 -5.88
N PRO A 99 10.71 -3.36 -6.54
CA PRO A 99 9.89 -4.50 -6.15
C PRO A 99 10.15 -4.95 -4.71
N ALA A 100 11.37 -4.71 -4.20
CA ALA A 100 11.72 -5.02 -2.82
C ALA A 100 11.04 -4.10 -1.80
N GLN A 101 10.70 -2.86 -2.21
CA GLN A 101 9.90 -1.94 -1.39
C GLN A 101 8.42 -2.20 -1.53
N ALA A 102 7.91 -2.44 -2.75
CA ALA A 102 6.50 -2.72 -3.02
C ALA A 102 5.94 -3.90 -2.20
N VAL A 103 6.76 -4.92 -1.93
CA VAL A 103 6.37 -6.10 -1.14
C VAL A 103 6.32 -5.84 0.38
N ARG A 104 7.01 -4.80 0.88
CA ARG A 104 7.12 -4.55 2.33
C ARG A 104 6.42 -3.27 2.77
N ALA A 105 6.56 -2.18 2.04
CA ALA A 105 5.97 -0.88 2.34
C ALA A 105 5.04 -0.49 1.21
N HIS A 106 3.91 0.17 1.47
CA HIS A 106 3.11 0.73 0.41
C HIS A 106 3.83 1.93 -0.19
N GLY A 107 4.74 1.64 -1.13
CA GLY A 107 5.32 2.45 -2.20
C GLY A 107 5.94 3.82 -1.89
N THR A 108 5.58 4.50 -0.81
CA THR A 108 5.73 5.95 -0.70
C THR A 108 6.67 6.34 0.45
N PRO A 109 7.35 7.49 0.35
CA PRO A 109 8.17 8.01 1.44
C PRO A 109 7.38 8.21 2.74
N LEU A 110 6.13 8.68 2.68
CA LEU A 110 5.29 8.89 3.87
C LEU A 110 4.96 7.57 4.58
N HIS A 111 4.61 6.52 3.83
CA HIS A 111 4.34 5.20 4.41
C HIS A 111 5.59 4.62 5.09
N TYR A 112 6.75 4.74 4.44
CA TYR A 112 8.02 4.32 5.03
C TYR A 112 8.32 5.06 6.34
N LEU A 113 8.10 6.38 6.39
CA LEU A 113 8.27 7.16 7.62
C LEU A 113 7.34 6.69 8.74
N ARG A 114 6.10 6.31 8.42
CA ARG A 114 5.10 5.86 9.39
C ARG A 114 5.39 4.48 9.98
N PHE A 115 5.91 3.55 9.19
CA PHE A 115 5.96 2.13 9.56
C PHE A 115 7.35 1.49 9.58
N ASP A 116 8.34 2.04 8.87
CA ASP A 116 9.64 1.39 8.67
C ASP A 116 10.83 2.12 9.31
N ALA A 117 10.73 3.44 9.52
CA ALA A 117 11.81 4.26 10.05
C ALA A 117 11.76 4.46 11.59
N GLY A 118 10.83 3.80 12.29
CA GLY A 118 10.67 3.86 13.74
C GLY A 118 10.46 5.29 14.25
N ARG A 119 11.03 5.61 15.44
CA ARG A 119 10.85 6.93 16.08
C ARG A 119 11.32 8.11 15.22
N TYR A 120 12.41 7.94 14.46
CA TYR A 120 12.94 8.99 13.60
C TYR A 120 12.03 9.22 12.40
N GLY A 121 11.41 8.15 11.90
CA GLY A 121 10.37 8.22 10.87
C GLY A 121 9.16 9.03 11.33
N MET A 122 8.63 8.67 12.50
CA MET A 122 7.46 9.34 13.07
C MET A 122 7.70 10.84 13.29
N ALA A 123 8.83 11.21 13.89
CA ALA A 123 9.19 12.61 14.09
C ALA A 123 9.29 13.41 12.77
N ARG A 124 9.78 12.78 11.69
CA ARG A 124 9.83 13.41 10.37
C ARG A 124 8.45 13.51 9.72
N LEU A 125 7.59 12.52 9.93
CA LEU A 125 6.21 12.56 9.45
C LEU A 125 5.40 13.66 10.14
N GLU A 126 5.55 13.83 11.45
CA GLU A 126 4.96 14.93 12.21
C GLU A 126 5.44 16.30 11.70
N GLN A 127 6.73 16.43 11.37
CA GLN A 127 7.25 17.65 10.74
C GLN A 127 6.61 17.94 9.37
N LEU A 128 6.34 16.90 8.56
CA LEU A 128 5.62 17.07 7.30
C LEU A 128 4.15 17.46 7.54
N ALA A 129 3.51 16.93 8.59
CA ALA A 129 2.14 17.28 9.00
C ALA A 129 2.01 18.70 9.61
N ALA A 130 3.13 19.35 9.90
CA ALA A 130 3.23 20.74 10.35
C ALA A 130 3.99 21.64 9.33
N LEU A 131 4.16 21.19 8.09
CA LEU A 131 4.92 21.92 7.09
C LEU A 131 4.22 23.24 6.70
N GLU A 132 4.94 24.34 6.86
CA GLU A 132 4.47 25.70 6.55
C GLU A 132 4.95 26.18 5.17
N SER A 133 6.26 26.11 4.92
CA SER A 133 6.89 26.73 3.75
C SER A 133 7.34 25.70 2.72
N HIS A 134 6.51 25.50 1.69
CA HIS A 134 6.81 24.71 0.49
C HIS A 134 5.75 24.99 -0.59
N PRO A 135 6.07 24.96 -1.90
CA PRO A 135 5.07 25.15 -2.97
C PRO A 135 3.88 24.18 -2.90
N ARG A 136 4.10 22.99 -2.33
CA ARG A 136 3.10 21.93 -2.10
C ARG A 136 2.78 21.70 -0.62
N ALA A 137 3.01 22.69 0.24
CA ALA A 137 2.91 22.52 1.70
C ALA A 137 1.54 21.96 2.13
N GLU A 138 0.44 22.49 1.60
CA GLU A 138 -0.91 22.04 1.97
C GLU A 138 -1.14 20.56 1.61
N GLN A 139 -0.78 20.15 0.39
CA GLN A 139 -0.95 18.77 -0.08
C GLN A 139 -0.14 17.79 0.79
N ILE A 140 1.14 18.11 1.03
CA ILE A 140 2.04 17.31 1.87
C ILE A 140 1.51 17.22 3.30
N ARG A 141 1.01 18.34 3.86
CA ARG A 141 0.47 18.38 5.21
C ARG A 141 -0.75 17.47 5.35
N GLN A 142 -1.68 17.53 4.40
CA GLN A 142 -2.86 16.68 4.37
C GLN A 142 -2.52 15.20 4.19
N ALA A 143 -1.58 14.87 3.31
CA ALA A 143 -1.11 13.50 3.13
C ALA A 143 -0.41 12.96 4.39
N ALA A 144 0.46 13.75 5.01
CA ALA A 144 1.14 13.38 6.25
C ALA A 144 0.17 13.17 7.43
N ARG A 145 -0.84 14.04 7.59
CA ARG A 145 -1.88 13.88 8.62
C ARG A 145 -2.68 12.60 8.44
N ARG A 146 -3.11 12.31 7.21
CA ARG A 146 -3.77 11.03 6.88
C ARG A 146 -2.89 9.83 7.20
N MET A 147 -1.60 9.91 6.87
CA MET A 147 -0.67 8.83 7.19
C MET A 147 -0.48 8.64 8.70
N LEU A 148 -0.56 9.71 9.50
CA LEU A 148 -0.53 9.61 10.97
C LEU A 148 -1.79 8.93 11.52
N GLU A 149 -2.95 9.10 10.88
CA GLU A 149 -4.21 8.46 11.27
C GLU A 149 -4.24 6.94 11.04
N GLN A 150 -3.44 6.43 10.09
CA GLN A 150 -3.33 4.99 9.86
C GLN A 150 -2.82 4.27 11.12
N ARG A 151 -3.58 3.29 11.60
CA ARG A 151 -3.24 2.45 12.76
C ARG A 151 -2.45 1.23 12.33
N THR A 152 -2.78 0.65 11.18
CA THR A 152 -2.11 -0.55 10.67
C THR A 152 -1.43 -0.31 9.33
N ARG A 153 -0.39 -1.10 9.05
CA ARG A 153 0.43 -0.99 7.84
C ARG A 153 -0.38 -1.10 6.54
N TRP A 154 -1.42 -1.93 6.56
CA TRP A 154 -2.25 -2.28 5.40
C TRP A 154 -3.61 -1.57 5.45
N GLU A 155 -3.76 -0.57 6.32
CA GLU A 155 -4.98 0.21 6.44
C GLU A 155 -5.14 1.10 5.21
N ARG A 156 -6.27 0.95 4.53
CA ARG A 156 -6.66 1.87 3.47
C ARG A 156 -7.60 2.89 4.09
N LEU A 157 -7.11 4.12 4.21
CA LEU A 157 -8.00 5.24 4.50
C LEU A 157 -8.67 5.66 3.18
N PRO A 158 -9.97 6.00 3.21
CA PRO A 158 -10.65 6.50 2.04
C PRO A 158 -9.90 7.72 1.50
N THR A 159 -9.38 7.60 0.27
CA THR A 159 -8.52 8.62 -0.34
C THR A 159 -9.29 9.23 -1.51
N GLY A 160 -9.88 10.41 -1.33
CA GLY A 160 -10.57 11.12 -2.40
C GLY A 160 -11.86 11.82 -1.95
N ASP A 161 -12.46 12.55 -2.89
CA ASP A 161 -13.79 13.14 -2.71
C ASP A 161 -14.85 12.03 -2.76
N MET A 162 -15.22 11.56 -1.59
CA MET A 162 -16.18 10.48 -1.44
C MET A 162 -17.61 10.91 -1.80
N GLU A 163 -17.92 12.18 -1.58
CA GLU A 163 -19.20 12.77 -1.96
C GLU A 163 -19.28 12.89 -3.49
N GLY A 164 -18.20 13.30 -4.15
CA GLY A 164 -18.08 13.26 -5.61
C GLY A 164 -18.15 11.84 -6.19
N ALA A 165 -17.61 10.84 -5.49
CA ALA A 165 -17.71 9.45 -5.91
C ALA A 165 -19.16 8.93 -5.86
N LEU A 166 -19.92 9.29 -4.82
CA LEU A 166 -21.35 8.99 -4.73
C LEU A 166 -22.19 9.76 -5.73
N ALA A 167 -21.90 11.05 -5.93
CA ALA A 167 -22.64 11.90 -6.86
C ALA A 167 -22.52 11.41 -8.31
N ASN A 168 -21.41 10.77 -8.66
CA ASN A 168 -21.15 10.19 -9.98
C ASN A 168 -21.36 8.67 -10.02
N LEU A 169 -22.06 8.10 -9.03
CA LEU A 169 -22.34 6.68 -8.99
C LEU A 169 -23.29 6.31 -10.13
N GLU A 170 -22.83 5.45 -11.03
CA GLU A 170 -23.68 4.89 -12.08
C GLU A 170 -24.54 3.77 -11.49
N ILE A 171 -25.86 3.87 -11.69
CA ILE A 171 -26.85 2.95 -11.10
C ILE A 171 -27.48 2.14 -12.24
N PHE A 172 -27.56 0.84 -12.01
CA PHE A 172 -28.15 -0.14 -12.90
C PHE A 172 -29.37 -0.80 -12.26
N PRO A 173 -30.42 -1.14 -13.04
CA PRO A 173 -30.60 -0.80 -14.46
C PRO A 173 -30.70 0.73 -14.69
N SER A 174 -30.33 1.18 -15.89
CA SER A 174 -30.22 2.62 -16.20
C SER A 174 -31.55 3.37 -15.99
N GLY A 175 -31.47 4.58 -15.44
CA GLY A 175 -32.64 5.42 -15.13
C GLY A 175 -33.16 5.26 -13.70
N ARG A 176 -32.56 4.36 -12.90
CA ARG A 176 -32.80 4.27 -11.46
C ARG A 176 -31.98 5.32 -10.70
N THR A 177 -32.48 5.71 -9.53
CA THR A 177 -31.82 6.67 -8.63
C THR A 177 -31.60 6.03 -7.26
N LEU A 178 -30.60 6.52 -6.53
CA LEU A 178 -30.36 6.13 -5.15
C LEU A 178 -31.53 6.59 -4.27
N ASP A 179 -32.09 5.68 -3.49
CA ASP A 179 -33.03 6.01 -2.43
C ASP A 179 -32.37 6.95 -1.40
N PRO A 180 -33.07 7.96 -0.86
CA PRO A 180 -32.48 8.91 0.09
C PRO A 180 -31.89 8.25 1.35
N GLY A 181 -32.54 7.20 1.87
CA GLY A 181 -32.06 6.46 3.03
C GLY A 181 -30.79 5.67 2.72
N LEU A 182 -30.74 5.07 1.52
CA LEU A 182 -29.54 4.38 1.03
C LEU A 182 -28.39 5.36 0.78
N HIS A 183 -28.67 6.53 0.19
CA HIS A 183 -27.66 7.57 -0.03
C HIS A 183 -27.03 8.02 1.29
N ALA A 184 -27.83 8.29 2.32
CA ALA A 184 -27.33 8.67 3.64
C ALA A 184 -26.48 7.57 4.30
N LEU A 185 -26.89 6.30 4.15
CA LEU A 185 -26.13 5.16 4.64
C LEU A 185 -24.77 5.07 3.93
N LEU A 186 -24.75 5.11 2.59
CA LEU A 186 -23.51 5.00 1.81
C LEU A 186 -22.57 6.18 2.07
N ALA A 187 -23.08 7.40 2.23
CA ALA A 187 -22.27 8.57 2.59
C ALA A 187 -21.57 8.41 3.95
N THR A 188 -22.20 7.69 4.88
CA THR A 188 -21.62 7.36 6.18
C THR A 188 -20.63 6.20 6.07
N GLU A 189 -21.00 5.12 5.39
CA GLU A 189 -20.17 3.92 5.30
C GLU A 189 -18.93 4.11 4.42
N LEU A 190 -18.98 4.93 3.37
CA LEU A 190 -17.81 5.18 2.52
C LEU A 190 -16.68 5.94 3.24
N ARG A 191 -16.99 6.59 4.37
CA ARG A 191 -15.98 7.18 5.26
C ARG A 191 -15.31 6.12 6.14
N GLN A 192 -15.83 4.89 6.18
CA GLN A 192 -15.25 3.79 6.96
C GLN A 192 -14.12 3.08 6.19
N PRO A 193 -13.05 2.64 6.87
CA PRO A 193 -11.91 1.96 6.23
C PRO A 193 -12.27 0.68 5.47
N GLU A 194 -13.35 0.00 5.88
CA GLU A 194 -13.79 -1.23 5.22
C GLU A 194 -14.32 -0.99 3.80
N LEU A 195 -15.09 0.08 3.61
CA LEU A 195 -15.69 0.41 2.31
C LEU A 195 -14.68 1.14 1.39
N ALA A 196 -13.68 1.81 1.97
CA ALA A 196 -12.53 2.34 1.22
C ALA A 196 -11.78 1.28 0.40
N ARG A 197 -11.94 -0.01 0.73
CA ARG A 197 -11.36 -1.13 -0.04
C ARG A 197 -12.05 -1.37 -1.38
N LEU A 198 -13.24 -0.81 -1.62
CA LEU A 198 -13.92 -0.84 -2.93
C LEU A 198 -13.25 0.05 -3.96
N MET A 199 -12.60 1.12 -3.50
CA MET A 199 -11.95 2.07 -4.40
C MET A 199 -10.59 1.54 -4.84
N PRO A 200 -10.15 1.83 -6.08
CA PRO A 200 -8.76 1.66 -6.46
C PRO A 200 -7.85 2.31 -5.41
N ALA A 201 -6.75 1.63 -5.07
CA ALA A 201 -5.60 2.36 -4.60
C ALA A 201 -5.19 3.32 -5.71
N MET A 202 -5.05 4.62 -5.41
CA MET A 202 -4.34 5.53 -6.30
C MET A 202 -2.90 5.03 -6.44
N GLY A 203 -2.61 4.32 -7.52
CA GLY A 203 -1.28 3.89 -7.94
C GLY A 203 -1.15 4.14 -9.44
N ALA A 204 -0.05 4.79 -9.85
CA ALA A 204 0.16 5.38 -11.18
C ALA A 204 0.51 4.37 -12.29
N ASP A 205 0.26 3.08 -12.07
CA ASP A 205 0.81 2.00 -12.88
C ASP A 205 -0.35 1.14 -13.37
N GLY A 206 -0.83 1.41 -14.59
CA GLY A 206 -1.97 0.76 -15.24
C GLY A 206 -1.98 -0.78 -15.21
N GLY A 207 -2.48 -1.34 -14.11
CA GLY A 207 -2.77 -2.75 -13.89
C GLY A 207 -4.07 -2.86 -13.09
N LEU A 208 -5.15 -3.24 -13.78
CA LEU A 208 -6.55 -3.03 -13.41
C LEU A 208 -6.87 -1.57 -13.07
N GLN A 209 -7.32 -0.83 -14.09
CA GLN A 209 -8.27 0.25 -13.90
C GLN A 209 -9.38 -0.27 -12.98
N SER A 210 -9.31 -0.02 -11.68
CA SER A 210 -10.42 -0.35 -10.80
C SER A 210 -11.51 0.64 -11.20
N GLY A 211 -12.53 0.13 -11.85
CA GLY A 211 -13.61 0.94 -12.41
C GLY A 211 -14.23 1.83 -11.33
N LYS A 212 -14.76 2.97 -11.77
CA LYS A 212 -15.71 3.77 -11.00
C LYS A 212 -16.69 2.85 -10.25
N LEU A 213 -17.07 3.23 -9.04
CA LEU A 213 -18.11 2.54 -8.28
C LEU A 213 -19.36 2.38 -9.17
N ALA A 214 -20.02 1.25 -9.07
CA ALA A 214 -21.30 1.00 -9.73
C ALA A 214 -22.30 0.45 -8.72
N GLY A 215 -23.53 0.95 -8.78
CA GLY A 215 -24.67 0.44 -8.01
C GLY A 215 -25.54 -0.45 -8.88
N VAL A 216 -25.99 -1.58 -8.36
CA VAL A 216 -26.89 -2.49 -9.06
C VAL A 216 -28.07 -2.81 -8.15
N TYR A 217 -29.29 -2.54 -8.62
CA TYR A 217 -30.51 -3.11 -8.03
C TYR A 217 -30.74 -4.50 -8.61
N VAL A 218 -30.86 -5.49 -7.74
CA VAL A 218 -31.10 -6.89 -8.12
C VAL A 218 -31.67 -7.64 -6.92
N ASP A 219 -32.68 -8.46 -7.16
CA ASP A 219 -33.20 -9.42 -6.18
C ASP A 219 -32.18 -10.56 -6.00
N LEU A 220 -31.53 -10.63 -4.83
CA LEU A 220 -30.47 -11.57 -4.51
C LEU A 220 -30.97 -12.85 -3.85
N ASP A 221 -32.13 -12.84 -3.19
CA ASP A 221 -32.64 -13.99 -2.45
C ASP A 221 -33.98 -14.54 -2.96
N ALA A 222 -34.47 -14.00 -4.07
CA ALA A 222 -35.68 -14.37 -4.78
C ALA A 222 -36.96 -14.11 -3.97
N ASP A 223 -37.02 -13.00 -3.22
CA ASP A 223 -38.18 -12.57 -2.43
C ASP A 223 -39.05 -11.50 -3.12
N ASP A 224 -38.77 -11.18 -4.39
CA ASP A 224 -39.38 -10.10 -5.19
C ASP A 224 -39.10 -8.68 -4.66
N GLU A 225 -38.24 -8.50 -3.65
CA GLU A 225 -37.66 -7.22 -3.26
C GLU A 225 -36.23 -7.09 -3.81
N GLU A 226 -35.88 -5.89 -4.29
CA GLU A 226 -34.54 -5.67 -4.84
C GLU A 226 -33.55 -5.25 -3.74
N GLU A 227 -32.46 -5.98 -3.59
CA GLU A 227 -31.27 -5.50 -2.90
C GLU A 227 -30.50 -4.48 -3.75
N PHE A 228 -29.69 -3.69 -3.07
CA PHE A 228 -28.70 -2.85 -3.71
C PHE A 228 -27.29 -3.42 -3.51
N VAL A 229 -26.54 -3.56 -4.60
CA VAL A 229 -25.16 -4.04 -4.60
C VAL A 229 -24.24 -2.90 -5.05
N LEU A 230 -23.35 -2.47 -4.16
CA LEU A 230 -22.29 -1.51 -4.47
C LEU A 230 -21.02 -2.25 -4.89
N ILE A 231 -20.63 -2.12 -6.15
CA ILE A 231 -19.51 -2.84 -6.77
C ILE A 231 -18.30 -1.90 -6.92
N GLY A 232 -17.13 -2.37 -6.49
CA GLY A 232 -15.83 -1.72 -6.65
C GLY A 232 -14.73 -2.72 -6.98
N GLY A 233 -14.34 -2.78 -8.26
CA GLY A 233 -13.34 -3.75 -8.74
C GLY A 233 -13.80 -5.21 -8.53
N LEU A 234 -13.07 -5.96 -7.70
CA LEU A 234 -13.36 -7.38 -7.39
C LEU A 234 -14.18 -7.57 -6.11
N ARG A 235 -14.56 -6.49 -5.43
CA ARG A 235 -15.34 -6.52 -4.20
C ARG A 235 -16.67 -5.83 -4.42
N ALA A 236 -17.68 -6.27 -3.69
CA ALA A 236 -18.95 -5.58 -3.60
C ALA A 236 -19.53 -5.70 -2.19
N PHE A 237 -20.48 -4.84 -1.86
CA PHE A 237 -21.27 -4.94 -0.63
C PHE A 237 -22.75 -4.91 -0.99
N ALA A 238 -23.51 -5.77 -0.33
CA ALA A 238 -24.95 -5.88 -0.55
C ALA A 238 -25.69 -5.21 0.61
N TYR A 239 -26.77 -4.54 0.25
CA TYR A 239 -27.64 -3.78 1.14
C TYR A 239 -29.08 -4.23 0.89
N ARG A 240 -29.83 -4.43 1.98
CA ARG A 240 -31.26 -4.76 1.93
C ARG A 240 -32.05 -3.63 2.56
N ARG A 241 -33.28 -3.48 2.13
CA ARG A 241 -34.23 -2.52 2.67
C ARG A 241 -35.29 -3.26 3.49
N ASP A 242 -35.36 -2.97 4.79
CA ASP A 242 -36.43 -3.44 5.66
C ASP A 242 -37.43 -2.27 5.84
N GLY A 243 -38.48 -2.23 5.00
CA GLY A 243 -39.44 -1.13 4.95
C GLY A 243 -38.84 0.17 4.38
N THR A 244 -38.54 1.14 5.23
CA THR A 244 -37.86 2.40 4.85
C THR A 244 -36.39 2.44 5.24
N THR A 245 -35.89 1.42 5.92
CA THR A 245 -34.55 1.42 6.50
C THR A 245 -33.63 0.53 5.69
N TRP A 246 -32.54 1.09 5.20
CA TRP A 246 -31.49 0.32 4.54
C TRP A 246 -30.46 -0.19 5.56
N SER A 247 -30.00 -1.42 5.37
CA SER A 247 -28.92 -2.00 6.16
C SER A 247 -27.98 -2.86 5.30
N ARG A 248 -26.71 -2.94 5.69
CA ARG A 248 -25.73 -3.78 5.00
C ARG A 248 -25.89 -5.24 5.43
N ILE A 249 -26.13 -6.12 4.47
CA ILE A 249 -26.33 -7.56 4.72
C ILE A 249 -25.05 -8.38 4.55
N GLY A 250 -24.08 -7.89 3.78
CA GLY A 250 -22.81 -8.63 3.61
C GLY A 250 -21.83 -8.04 2.61
N ALA A 251 -20.67 -8.69 2.52
CA ALA A 251 -19.64 -8.43 1.53
C ALA A 251 -19.60 -9.58 0.50
N MET A 252 -19.34 -9.23 -0.74
CA MET A 252 -19.24 -10.16 -1.87
C MET A 252 -17.85 -10.00 -2.53
N SER A 253 -17.33 -11.09 -3.09
CA SER A 253 -16.08 -11.07 -3.83
C SER A 253 -16.24 -11.82 -5.15
N ALA A 254 -15.79 -11.22 -6.24
CA ALA A 254 -15.74 -11.88 -7.53
C ALA A 254 -14.71 -13.02 -7.50
N ARG A 255 -15.12 -14.23 -7.94
CA ARG A 255 -14.17 -15.26 -8.37
C ARG A 255 -13.71 -14.92 -9.78
N PHE A 256 -12.41 -14.91 -10.02
CA PHE A 256 -11.83 -14.38 -11.26
C PHE A 256 -11.01 -15.41 -12.03
N SER A 257 -11.00 -15.24 -13.36
CA SER A 257 -10.01 -15.80 -14.28
C SER A 257 -9.33 -14.62 -15.00
N PRO A 258 -8.03 -14.69 -15.36
CA PRO A 258 -7.30 -13.57 -15.96
C PRO A 258 -7.92 -12.98 -17.25
N LYS A 259 -8.92 -13.63 -17.84
CA LYS A 259 -9.59 -13.21 -19.09
C LYS A 259 -10.85 -12.36 -18.88
N SER A 260 -11.38 -12.22 -17.66
CA SER A 260 -12.69 -11.59 -17.38
C SER A 260 -12.58 -10.40 -16.43
N LEU A 261 -11.95 -9.33 -16.89
CA LEU A 261 -11.50 -8.20 -16.06
C LEU A 261 -12.41 -6.97 -16.04
N GLN A 262 -13.50 -6.95 -16.82
CA GLN A 262 -14.34 -5.77 -16.94
C GLN A 262 -15.82 -6.11 -16.77
N PRO A 263 -16.39 -5.98 -15.56
CA PRO A 263 -17.82 -6.20 -15.34
C PRO A 263 -18.68 -5.11 -15.99
N ARG A 264 -18.12 -3.92 -16.18
CA ARG A 264 -18.85 -2.74 -16.66
C ARG A 264 -19.56 -2.92 -18.01
N PRO A 265 -18.91 -3.40 -19.10
CA PRO A 265 -19.60 -3.65 -20.37
C PRO A 265 -20.76 -4.67 -20.29
N HIS A 266 -20.78 -5.52 -19.26
CA HIS A 266 -21.88 -6.45 -19.01
C HIS A 266 -23.03 -5.74 -18.28
N LEU A 267 -22.72 -4.94 -17.25
CA LEU A 267 -23.72 -4.11 -16.55
C LEU A 267 -24.46 -3.16 -17.51
N GLU A 268 -23.72 -2.49 -18.40
CA GLU A 268 -24.29 -1.57 -19.41
C GLU A 268 -25.24 -2.27 -20.40
N ARG A 269 -25.01 -3.56 -20.67
CA ARG A 269 -25.86 -4.37 -21.55
C ARG A 269 -26.98 -5.10 -20.79
N GLY A 270 -27.09 -4.92 -19.47
CA GLY A 270 -28.03 -5.67 -18.64
C GLY A 270 -27.68 -7.14 -18.47
N GLU A 271 -26.44 -7.54 -18.75
CA GLU A 271 -25.96 -8.92 -18.67
C GLU A 271 -25.53 -9.26 -17.23
N PHE A 272 -26.47 -9.20 -16.30
CA PHE A 272 -26.28 -9.61 -14.91
C PHE A 272 -27.53 -10.32 -14.40
N ALA A 273 -27.33 -11.31 -13.53
CA ALA A 273 -28.40 -12.04 -12.88
C ALA A 273 -27.91 -12.53 -11.51
N ALA A 274 -28.82 -12.65 -10.56
CA ALA A 274 -28.59 -13.43 -9.36
C ALA A 274 -28.69 -14.93 -9.72
N GLU A 275 -27.64 -15.69 -9.43
CA GLU A 275 -27.64 -17.13 -9.63
C GLU A 275 -27.66 -17.84 -8.27
N ALA A 276 -28.61 -18.76 -8.09
CA ALA A 276 -28.63 -19.62 -6.92
C ALA A 276 -27.39 -20.54 -6.91
N PRO A 277 -26.78 -20.83 -5.74
CA PRO A 277 -25.68 -21.78 -5.65
C PRO A 277 -26.04 -23.11 -6.29
N ARG A 278 -25.20 -23.59 -7.23
CA ARG A 278 -25.39 -24.89 -7.89
C ARG A 278 -25.52 -26.04 -6.89
N TRP A 279 -24.78 -25.93 -5.79
CA TRP A 279 -24.82 -26.88 -4.68
C TRP A 279 -25.40 -26.18 -3.47
N ARG A 280 -26.35 -26.85 -2.81
CA ARG A 280 -27.00 -26.31 -1.61
C ARG A 280 -26.02 -26.33 -0.44
N ASP A 281 -26.14 -25.33 0.43
CA ASP A 281 -25.49 -25.34 1.74
C ASP A 281 -26.04 -26.50 2.59
N LEU A 282 -25.19 -27.12 3.39
CA LEU A 282 -25.55 -28.20 4.31
C LEU A 282 -25.76 -27.63 5.71
N THR A 283 -26.96 -27.79 6.27
CA THR A 283 -27.24 -27.46 7.67
C THR A 283 -27.20 -28.73 8.52
N VAL A 284 -26.42 -28.72 9.61
CA VAL A 284 -26.35 -29.80 10.61
C VAL A 284 -26.56 -29.19 11.99
N GLY A 285 -27.77 -29.31 12.53
CA GLY A 285 -28.17 -28.57 13.75
C GLY A 285 -28.11 -27.07 13.49
N ASP A 286 -27.37 -26.34 14.33
CA ASP A 286 -27.15 -24.89 14.20
C ASP A 286 -25.95 -24.53 13.30
N LEU A 287 -25.23 -25.53 12.77
CA LEU A 287 -24.06 -25.32 11.92
C LEU A 287 -24.46 -25.29 10.45
N LYS A 288 -24.11 -24.22 9.75
CA LYS A 288 -24.30 -24.07 8.30
C LYS A 288 -22.96 -24.21 7.58
N TYR A 289 -22.82 -25.26 6.79
CA TYR A 289 -21.69 -25.53 5.92
C TYR A 289 -22.00 -24.98 4.53
N ARG A 290 -21.33 -23.89 4.15
CA ARG A 290 -21.48 -23.28 2.83
C ARG A 290 -20.65 -24.02 1.79
N PHE A 291 -21.22 -24.32 0.64
CA PHE A 291 -20.46 -24.89 -0.48
C PHE A 291 -19.62 -23.78 -1.14
N GLU A 292 -18.30 -23.92 -1.16
CA GLU A 292 -17.39 -22.99 -1.82
C GLU A 292 -16.82 -23.62 -3.10
N ASN A 293 -17.11 -23.06 -4.28
CA ASN A 293 -16.64 -23.56 -5.59
C ASN A 293 -15.71 -22.61 -6.32
#